data_AF-A0A7L3PSN9-F1
#
_entry.id   AF-A0A7L3PSN9-F1
#
_cell.length_a   1.000
_cell.length_b   1.000
_cell.length_c   1.000
_cell.angle_alpha   90.00
_cell.angle_beta   90.00
_cell.angle_gamma   90.00
#
_symmetry.space_group_name_H-M   'P 1'
#
loop_
_entity.id
_entity.type
_entity.pdbx_description
1 polymer ?
#
loop_
_entity_poly.entity_id
_entity_poly.type
_entity_poly.pdbx_seq_one_letter_code
_entity_poly.pdbx_strand_id
1 'polypeptide(L)'
;GAPHSSPLPQELEEARRWKGVRDLRPLDGNVQRWGGLLLPNNPPYNEGAFRFELTFSSYHPLEPPRATLCTPIYHPAVDTEGHVCQPLTTHEHWAPATRAVQVLQDLLQLLDSPDPYRVLRPDLARELQEHPEQFWHRAEEHTRLHAEQRPNPPGP
;
A
#
# COMPACT_ATOMS: atom_id res chain seq x y z
N GLY A 1 5.78 -20.20 -25.13
CA GLY A 1 6.79 -19.96 -24.10
C GLY A 1 6.10 -19.21 -22.99
N ALA A 2 6.19 -19.69 -21.74
CA ALA A 2 5.64 -18.94 -20.61
C ALA A 2 6.36 -17.58 -20.52
N PRO A 3 5.65 -16.47 -20.23
CA PRO A 3 6.31 -15.20 -20.00
C PRO A 3 7.25 -15.38 -18.81
N HIS A 4 8.55 -15.22 -19.04
CA HIS A 4 9.53 -15.19 -17.96
C HIS A 4 9.21 -13.97 -17.10
N SER A 5 8.76 -14.21 -15.88
CA SER A 5 8.69 -13.21 -14.82
C SER A 5 10.08 -12.60 -14.60
N SER A 6 10.16 -11.28 -14.44
CA SER A 6 11.45 -10.64 -14.19
C SER A 6 11.96 -10.98 -12.79
N PRO A 7 13.27 -11.06 -12.57
CA PRO A 7 13.85 -11.21 -11.24
C PRO A 7 13.46 -10.05 -10.32
N LEU A 8 13.30 -10.30 -9.01
CA LEU A 8 12.96 -9.28 -8.00
C LEU A 8 13.87 -8.03 -8.05
N PRO A 9 15.19 -8.12 -8.24
CA PRO A 9 16.03 -6.92 -8.36
C PRO A 9 15.63 -6.03 -9.55
N GLN A 10 15.20 -6.62 -10.67
CA GLN A 10 14.73 -5.86 -11.82
C GLN A 10 13.36 -5.22 -11.52
N GLU A 11 12.43 -5.98 -10.94
CA GLU A 11 11.12 -5.44 -10.54
C GLU A 11 11.25 -4.29 -9.52
N LEU A 12 12.25 -4.36 -8.62
CA LEU A 12 12.55 -3.30 -7.66
C LEU A 12 12.99 -2.01 -8.37
N GLU A 13 13.91 -2.11 -9.34
CA GLU A 13 14.35 -0.94 -10.12
C GLU A 13 13.22 -0.34 -10.96
N GLU A 14 12.31 -1.17 -11.48
CA GLU A 14 11.10 -0.72 -12.16
C GLU A 14 10.17 0.04 -11.20
N ALA A 15 9.91 -0.54 -10.02
CA ALA A 15 9.05 0.06 -9.01
C ALA A 15 9.62 1.38 -8.45
N ARG A 16 10.95 1.50 -8.31
CA ARG A 16 11.64 2.75 -7.87
C ARG A 16 11.38 3.95 -8.77
N ARG A 17 11.07 3.72 -10.05
CA ARG A 17 10.77 4.80 -11.01
C ARG A 17 9.36 5.35 -10.86
N TRP A 18 8.48 4.63 -10.17
CA TRP A 18 7.10 5.07 -9.97
C TRP A 18 7.02 6.14 -8.88
N LYS A 19 6.35 7.25 -9.19
CA LYS A 19 6.34 8.44 -8.33
C LYS A 19 5.50 8.29 -7.06
N GLY A 20 4.63 7.30 -6.97
CA GLY A 20 3.78 7.04 -5.80
C GLY A 20 4.52 6.44 -4.61
N VAL A 21 5.80 6.08 -4.78
CA VAL A 21 6.66 5.56 -3.72
C VAL A 21 7.91 6.41 -3.51
N ARG A 22 8.41 6.46 -2.26
CA ARG A 22 9.71 7.01 -1.89
C ARG A 22 10.51 6.02 -1.07
N ASP A 23 11.84 6.15 -1.14
CA ASP A 23 12.81 5.35 -0.39
C ASP A 23 12.63 3.83 -0.52
N LEU A 24 12.11 3.36 -1.66
CA LEU A 24 11.87 1.94 -1.91
C LEU A 24 13.19 1.16 -1.94
N ARG A 25 13.33 0.21 -1.02
CA ARG A 25 14.56 -0.58 -0.85
C ARG A 25 14.31 -1.95 -0.21
N PRO A 26 15.25 -2.91 -0.36
CA PRO A 26 15.23 -4.14 0.42
C PRO A 26 15.38 -3.83 1.91
N LEU A 27 14.64 -4.54 2.76
CA LEU A 27 14.72 -4.47 4.21
C LEU A 27 15.70 -5.52 4.72
N ASP A 28 16.53 -5.17 5.70
CA ASP A 28 17.45 -6.09 6.38
C ASP A 28 18.38 -6.89 5.44
N GLY A 29 18.68 -6.34 4.26
CA GLY A 29 19.46 -7.02 3.22
C GLY A 29 18.72 -8.16 2.50
N ASN A 30 17.43 -8.36 2.78
CA ASN A 30 16.61 -9.39 2.17
C ASN A 30 15.90 -8.87 0.92
N VAL A 31 16.29 -9.37 -0.26
CA VAL A 31 15.69 -8.99 -1.55
C VAL A 31 14.22 -9.40 -1.72
N GLN A 32 13.70 -10.26 -0.84
CA GLN A 32 12.29 -10.67 -0.79
C GLN A 32 11.44 -9.80 0.15
N ARG A 33 12.03 -8.85 0.87
CA ARG A 33 11.29 -7.92 1.73
C ARG A 33 11.62 -6.51 1.32
N TRP A 34 10.65 -5.79 0.79
CA TRP A 34 10.83 -4.40 0.37
C TRP A 34 10.10 -3.49 1.34
N GLY A 35 10.66 -2.32 1.58
CA GLY A 35 9.97 -1.27 2.31
C GLY A 35 10.21 0.09 1.68
N GLY A 36 9.30 1.00 1.97
CA GLY A 36 9.32 2.36 1.46
C GLY A 36 8.17 3.17 2.05
N LEU A 37 7.94 4.33 1.46
CA LEU A 37 6.85 5.24 1.80
C LEU A 37 5.88 5.35 0.62
N LEU A 38 4.61 5.09 0.85
CA LEU A 38 3.52 5.45 -0.06
C LEU A 38 3.16 6.92 0.11
N LEU A 39 2.85 7.57 -1.01
CA LEU A 39 2.48 8.98 -1.06
C LEU A 39 1.05 9.16 -1.61
N PRO A 40 -0.01 8.97 -0.79
CA PRO A 40 -1.40 9.20 -1.22
C PRO A 40 -1.59 10.59 -1.79
N ASN A 41 -2.38 10.76 -2.83
CA ASN A 41 -2.59 12.03 -3.51
C ASN A 41 -3.88 12.72 -3.06
N ASN A 42 -4.83 11.95 -2.52
CA ASN A 42 -6.15 12.46 -2.16
C ASN A 42 -6.32 12.57 -0.63
N PRO A 43 -7.11 13.55 -0.16
CA PRO A 43 -7.65 13.53 1.19
C PRO A 43 -8.32 12.18 1.48
N PRO A 44 -8.30 11.71 2.74
CA PRO A 44 -7.80 12.40 3.92
C PRO A 44 -6.31 12.12 4.20
N TYR A 45 -5.61 11.38 3.34
CA TYR A 45 -4.26 10.86 3.63
C TYR A 45 -3.12 11.61 2.92
N ASN A 46 -3.45 12.55 2.03
CA ASN A 46 -2.49 13.25 1.17
C ASN A 46 -1.49 14.15 1.89
N GLU A 47 -1.77 14.55 3.13
CA GLU A 47 -0.82 15.33 3.93
C GLU A 47 0.27 14.47 4.59
N GLY A 48 0.08 13.15 4.63
CA GLY A 48 1.02 12.20 5.21
C GLY A 48 1.79 11.38 4.18
N ALA A 49 2.71 10.56 4.68
CA ALA A 49 3.28 9.42 3.98
C ALA A 49 3.15 8.16 4.83
N PHE A 50 3.04 6.99 4.19
CA PHE A 50 2.74 5.74 4.89
C PHE A 50 3.80 4.70 4.61
N ARG A 51 4.48 4.25 5.67
CA ARG A 51 5.46 3.18 5.58
C ARG A 51 4.74 1.88 5.30
N PHE A 52 5.27 1.13 4.35
CA PHE A 52 4.79 -0.20 4.03
C PHE A 52 5.93 -1.20 3.95
N GLU A 53 5.56 -2.46 4.03
CA GLU A 53 6.38 -3.62 3.71
C GLU A 53 5.68 -4.45 2.63
N LEU A 54 6.46 -4.91 1.64
CA LEU A 54 6.04 -5.87 0.64
C LEU A 54 6.92 -7.11 0.73
N THR A 55 6.34 -8.26 1.08
CA THR A 55 7.06 -9.52 1.29
C THR A 55 6.71 -10.53 0.20
N PHE A 56 7.73 -11.05 -0.46
CA PHE A 56 7.64 -12.09 -1.48
C PHE A 56 7.95 -13.45 -0.86
N SER A 57 7.14 -14.47 -1.14
CA SER A 57 7.44 -15.83 -0.70
C SER A 57 8.57 -16.46 -1.54
N SER A 58 9.06 -17.63 -1.13
CA SER A 58 9.98 -18.44 -1.93
C SER A 58 9.35 -18.96 -3.24
N TYR A 59 8.03 -18.87 -3.37
CA TYR A 59 7.28 -19.33 -4.54
C TYR A 59 6.96 -18.19 -5.52
N HIS A 60 7.42 -16.95 -5.29
CA HIS A 60 7.30 -15.86 -6.28
C HIS A 60 7.86 -16.29 -7.65
N PRO A 61 7.16 -16.02 -8.76
CA PRO A 61 5.91 -15.26 -8.91
C PRO A 61 4.63 -16.11 -8.90
N LEU A 62 4.69 -17.40 -8.53
CA LEU A 62 3.51 -18.26 -8.53
C LEU A 62 2.51 -17.86 -7.43
N GLU A 63 3.02 -17.31 -6.34
CA GLU A 63 2.22 -16.74 -5.26
C GLU A 63 2.33 -15.21 -5.25
N PRO A 64 1.25 -14.50 -4.87
CA PRO A 64 1.28 -13.06 -4.70
C PRO A 64 2.21 -12.64 -3.54
N PRO A 65 2.80 -11.44 -3.59
CA PRO A 65 3.42 -10.86 -2.42
C PRO A 65 2.35 -10.45 -1.39
N ARG A 66 2.76 -10.34 -0.12
CA ARG A 66 1.95 -9.77 0.96
C ARG A 66 2.34 -8.32 1.19
N ALA A 67 1.37 -7.42 1.19
CA ALA A 67 1.54 -6.04 1.61
C ALA A 67 1.16 -5.84 3.09
N THR A 68 1.87 -4.95 3.77
CA THR A 68 1.57 -4.55 5.16
C THR A 68 1.85 -3.07 5.33
N LEU A 69 0.92 -2.34 5.94
CA LEU A 69 1.05 -0.93 6.30
C LEU A 69 1.65 -0.83 7.70
N CYS A 70 2.89 -0.36 7.80
CA CYS A 70 3.59 -0.24 9.07
C CYS A 70 3.21 1.04 9.83
N THR A 71 2.79 2.08 9.12
CA THR A 71 2.31 3.32 9.71
C THR A 71 0.84 3.18 10.11
N PRO A 72 0.45 3.48 11.36
CA PRO A 72 -0.95 3.48 11.77
C PRO A 72 -1.81 4.38 10.88
N ILE A 73 -3.01 3.91 10.54
CA ILE A 73 -3.94 4.62 9.66
C ILE A 73 -5.38 4.43 10.12
N TYR A 74 -6.24 5.42 9.87
CA TYR A 74 -7.68 5.34 10.08
C TYR A 74 -8.39 5.03 8.75
N HIS A 75 -8.51 3.75 8.41
CA HIS A 75 -8.94 3.26 7.10
C HIS A 75 -9.75 1.95 7.23
N PRO A 76 -10.94 1.81 6.60
CA PRO A 76 -11.79 0.61 6.77
C PRO A 76 -11.15 -0.69 6.26
N ALA A 77 -10.35 -0.61 5.19
CA ALA A 77 -9.68 -1.75 4.56
C ALA A 77 -8.29 -2.10 5.15
N VAL A 78 -7.88 -1.47 6.25
CA VAL A 78 -6.61 -1.74 6.94
C VAL A 78 -6.90 -2.06 8.40
N ASP A 79 -6.40 -3.17 8.92
CA ASP A 79 -6.57 -3.52 10.34
C ASP A 79 -5.54 -2.82 11.25
N THR A 80 -5.59 -3.10 12.55
CA THR A 80 -4.68 -2.49 13.54
C THR A 80 -3.25 -3.03 13.49
N GLU A 81 -3.04 -4.19 12.86
CA GLU A 81 -1.71 -4.78 12.65
C GLU A 81 -1.09 -4.33 11.30
N GLY A 82 -1.87 -3.62 10.48
CA GLY A 82 -1.43 -3.12 9.18
C GLY A 82 -1.75 -4.05 8.01
N HIS A 83 -2.48 -5.15 8.22
CA HIS A 83 -2.93 -5.98 7.11
C HIS A 83 -3.94 -5.24 6.26
N VAL A 84 -3.94 -5.52 4.96
CA VAL A 84 -4.75 -4.80 3.97
C VAL A 84 -5.68 -5.75 3.23
N CYS A 85 -6.92 -5.34 3.01
CA CYS A 85 -7.84 -6.05 2.12
C CYS A 85 -7.55 -5.66 0.66
N GLN A 86 -6.51 -6.30 0.09
CA GLN A 86 -6.01 -5.98 -1.24
C GLN A 86 -6.24 -7.14 -2.24
N PRO A 87 -7.18 -7.01 -3.19
CA PRO A 87 -7.54 -8.09 -4.12
C PRO A 87 -6.37 -8.59 -4.96
N LEU A 88 -5.48 -7.70 -5.45
CA LEU A 88 -4.33 -8.12 -6.26
C LEU A 88 -3.36 -9.05 -5.52
N THR A 89 -3.47 -9.16 -4.20
CA THR A 89 -2.65 -10.06 -3.38
C THR A 89 -3.36 -11.36 -3.03
N THR A 90 -4.55 -11.63 -3.58
CA THR A 90 -5.26 -12.91 -3.40
C THR A 90 -4.96 -13.89 -4.53
N HIS A 91 -4.93 -15.19 -4.23
CA HIS A 91 -4.69 -16.23 -5.24
C HIS A 91 -5.71 -16.21 -6.39
N GLU A 92 -6.93 -15.73 -6.15
CA GLU A 92 -7.98 -15.64 -7.16
C GLU A 92 -7.71 -14.56 -8.22
N HIS A 93 -7.07 -13.45 -7.85
CA HIS A 93 -6.79 -12.33 -8.75
C HIS A 93 -5.32 -12.22 -9.15
N TRP A 94 -4.43 -12.99 -8.50
CA TRP A 94 -3.01 -12.99 -8.81
C TRP A 94 -2.71 -13.71 -10.13
N ALA A 95 -1.91 -13.06 -10.97
CA ALA A 95 -1.32 -13.67 -12.14
C ALA A 95 0.21 -13.58 -12.03
N PRO A 96 0.99 -14.62 -12.37
CA PRO A 96 2.46 -14.55 -12.35
C PRO A 96 3.09 -13.47 -13.24
N ALA A 97 2.30 -12.89 -14.15
CA ALA A 97 2.70 -11.74 -14.97
C ALA A 97 2.48 -10.38 -14.29
N THR A 98 1.74 -10.34 -13.17
CA THR A 98 1.53 -9.12 -12.37
C THR A 98 2.85 -8.68 -11.76
N ARG A 99 3.18 -7.40 -11.95
CA ARG A 99 4.41 -6.78 -11.45
C ARG A 99 4.24 -6.23 -10.04
N ALA A 100 5.32 -6.22 -9.25
CA ALA A 100 5.34 -5.61 -7.93
C ALA A 100 4.85 -4.15 -7.92
N VAL A 101 5.20 -3.35 -8.94
CA VAL A 101 4.72 -1.96 -9.07
C VAL A 101 3.19 -1.86 -9.19
N GLN A 102 2.53 -2.85 -9.79
CA GLN A 102 1.06 -2.87 -9.89
C GLN A 102 0.42 -3.14 -8.52
N VAL A 103 1.04 -3.99 -7.70
CA VAL A 103 0.62 -4.22 -6.31
C VAL A 103 0.75 -2.93 -5.49
N LEU A 104 1.84 -2.18 -5.66
CA LEU A 104 2.03 -0.89 -4.98
C LEU A 104 1.02 0.17 -5.46
N GLN A 105 0.69 0.18 -6.76
CA GLN A 105 -0.31 1.08 -7.33
C GLN A 105 -1.71 0.80 -6.77
N ASP A 106 -2.11 -0.46 -6.68
CA ASP A 106 -3.40 -0.87 -6.10
C ASP A 106 -3.46 -0.57 -4.60
N LEU A 107 -2.34 -0.74 -3.88
CA LEU A 107 -2.26 -0.35 -2.47
C LEU A 107 -2.40 1.17 -2.28
N LEU A 108 -1.77 1.97 -3.13
CA LEU A 108 -1.95 3.43 -3.11
C LEU A 108 -3.39 3.82 -3.46
N GLN A 109 -3.99 3.17 -4.46
CA GLN A 109 -5.37 3.40 -4.85
C GLN A 109 -6.36 3.06 -3.73
N LEU A 110 -6.08 2.02 -2.94
CA LEU A 110 -6.84 1.66 -1.75
C LEU A 110 -6.85 2.83 -0.75
N LEU A 111 -5.70 3.49 -0.54
CA LEU A 111 -5.62 4.69 0.32
C LEU A 111 -6.32 5.89 -0.33
N ASP A 112 -6.10 6.15 -1.62
CA ASP A 112 -6.64 7.31 -2.34
C ASP A 112 -8.16 7.24 -2.58
N SER A 113 -8.79 6.09 -2.33
CA SER A 113 -10.23 5.89 -2.50
C SER A 113 -10.79 4.90 -1.47
N PRO A 114 -11.03 5.34 -0.21
CA PRO A 114 -11.66 4.52 0.81
C PRO A 114 -13.00 3.93 0.33
N ASP A 115 -13.11 2.62 0.38
CA ASP A 115 -14.29 1.87 -0.04
C ASP A 115 -14.92 1.16 1.18
N PRO A 116 -16.17 1.47 1.54
CA PRO A 116 -16.83 0.86 2.69
C PRO A 116 -17.18 -0.64 2.49
N TYR A 117 -17.03 -1.18 1.29
CA TYR A 117 -17.25 -2.60 1.01
C TYR A 117 -15.97 -3.44 1.15
N ARG A 118 -14.80 -2.79 1.27
CA ARG A 118 -13.52 -3.44 1.58
C ARG A 118 -13.26 -3.33 3.08
N VAL A 119 -13.71 -4.32 3.84
CA VAL A 119 -13.84 -4.20 5.29
C VAL A 119 -12.90 -5.13 6.04
N LEU A 120 -11.96 -4.54 6.78
CA LEU A 120 -11.28 -5.18 7.91
C LEU A 120 -11.68 -4.54 9.25
N ARG A 121 -12.10 -3.27 9.25
CA ARG A 121 -12.66 -2.54 10.39
C ARG A 121 -14.11 -2.14 10.14
N PRO A 122 -15.10 -2.95 10.58
CA PRO A 122 -16.52 -2.72 10.31
C PRO A 122 -17.08 -1.42 10.91
N ASP A 123 -16.54 -0.99 12.04
CA ASP A 123 -16.87 0.27 12.69
C ASP A 123 -16.53 1.47 11.79
N LEU A 124 -15.34 1.48 11.20
CA LEU A 124 -14.92 2.54 10.26
C LEU A 124 -15.68 2.47 8.93
N ALA A 125 -15.95 1.25 8.43
CA ALA A 125 -16.73 1.07 7.21
C ALA A 125 -18.17 1.56 7.38
N ARG A 126 -18.78 1.33 8.55
CA ARG A 126 -20.10 1.87 8.90
C ARG A 126 -20.06 3.38 9.00
N GLU A 127 -19.04 3.93 9.65
CA GLU A 127 -18.89 5.39 9.78
C GLU A 127 -18.72 6.08 8.43
N LEU A 128 -17.93 5.50 7.52
CA LEU A 128 -17.79 6.03 6.15
C LEU A 128 -19.14 6.05 5.39
N GLN A 129 -20.03 5.09 5.66
CA GLN A 129 -21.37 5.03 5.04
C GLN A 129 -22.37 5.98 5.69
N GLU A 130 -22.45 5.98 7.01
CA GLU A 130 -23.49 6.67 7.78
C GLU A 130 -23.12 8.13 8.10
N HIS A 131 -21.83 8.40 8.31
CA HIS A 131 -21.30 9.69 8.77
C HIS A 131 -20.00 10.06 8.02
N PRO A 132 -20.03 10.16 6.67
CA PRO A 132 -18.82 10.34 5.87
C PRO A 132 -18.00 11.55 6.30
N GLU A 133 -18.61 12.72 6.53
CA GLU A 133 -17.88 13.94 6.96
C GLU A 133 -17.06 13.72 8.25
N GLN A 134 -17.60 12.96 9.20
CA GLN A 134 -16.89 12.64 10.45
C GLN A 134 -15.74 11.67 10.20
N PHE A 135 -15.93 10.70 9.31
CA PHE A 135 -14.87 9.79 8.89
C PHE A 135 -13.71 10.58 8.26
N TRP A 136 -13.99 11.44 7.28
CA TRP A 136 -12.95 12.21 6.58
C TRP A 136 -12.17 13.11 7.54
N HIS A 137 -12.86 13.85 8.43
CA HIS A 137 -12.22 14.68 9.44
C HIS A 137 -11.32 13.87 10.37
N ARG A 138 -11.81 12.75 10.90
CA ARG A 138 -11.01 11.91 11.82
C ARG A 138 -9.84 11.24 11.12
N ALA A 139 -10.02 10.82 9.88
CA ALA A 139 -8.93 10.24 9.09
C ALA A 139 -7.83 11.27 8.77
N GLU A 140 -8.20 12.52 8.52
CA GLU A 140 -7.28 13.63 8.29
C GLU A 140 -6.51 13.97 9.58
N GLU A 141 -7.22 14.11 10.70
CA GLU A 141 -6.61 14.32 12.02
C GLU A 141 -5.65 13.18 12.39
N HIS A 142 -6.08 11.93 12.20
CA HIS A 142 -5.25 10.75 12.45
C HIS A 142 -4.02 10.73 11.55
N THR A 143 -4.16 11.08 10.27
CA THR A 143 -3.02 11.22 9.34
C THR A 143 -2.04 12.25 9.86
N ARG A 144 -2.50 13.42 10.28
CA ARG A 144 -1.64 14.48 10.82
C ARG A 144 -0.88 14.06 12.08
N LEU A 145 -1.47 13.21 12.92
CA LEU A 145 -0.88 12.79 14.20
C LEU A 145 0.08 11.60 14.05
N HIS A 146 -0.17 10.70 13.12
CA HIS A 146 0.49 9.39 13.07
C HIS A 146 1.24 9.09 11.77
N ALA A 147 0.92 9.78 10.68
CA ALA A 147 1.60 9.55 9.41
C ALA A 147 3.03 10.08 9.44
N GLU A 148 3.87 9.51 8.58
CA GLU A 148 5.23 10.01 8.39
C GLU A 148 5.17 11.39 7.72
N GLN A 149 6.16 12.24 7.99
CA GLN A 149 6.30 13.49 7.25
C GLN A 149 6.45 13.20 5.77
N ARG A 150 5.62 13.85 4.96
CA ARG A 150 5.67 13.67 3.51
C ARG A 150 7.03 14.20 3.00
N PRO A 151 7.85 13.37 2.34
CA PRO A 151 9.12 13.83 1.79
C PRO A 151 8.85 14.96 0.80
N ASN A 152 9.64 16.04 0.89
CA ASN A 152 9.57 17.11 -0.10
C ASN A 152 9.70 16.50 -1.51
N PRO A 153 8.94 17.00 -2.50
CA PRO A 153 9.23 16.64 -3.88
C PRO A 153 10.71 16.93 -4.14
N PRO A 154 11.43 16.07 -4.90
CA PRO A 154 12.78 16.40 -5.30
C PRO A 154 12.77 17.81 -5.90
N GLY A 155 13.69 18.66 -5.43
CA GLY A 155 13.80 20.04 -5.89
C GLY A 155 13.96 20.10 -7.43
N PRO A 156 13.75 21.29 -8.02
CA PRO A 156 13.96 21.50 -9.45
C PRO A 156 15.39 21.13 -9.88
#